data_AF-F3FV13-F1
#
_entry.id   AF-F3FV13-F1
#
_cell.length_a   1.000
_cell.length_b   1.000
_cell.length_c   1.000
_cell.angle_alpha   90.00
_cell.angle_beta   90.00
_cell.angle_gamma   90.00
#
_symmetry.space_group_name_H-M   'P 1'
#
loop_
_entity.id
_entity.type
_entity.pdbx_description
1 polymer ?
#
loop_
_entity_poly.entity_id
_entity_poly.type
_entity_poly.pdbx_seq_one_letter_code
_entity_poly.pdbx_strand_id
1 'polypeptide(L)'
;MRLPIALVHVLWVSAVLVLAIMIGAAIGETSISLQVVFQVLANKLWAAGYVLDPIDEGIVWNYRLTRAIVAAACGAGLAICGVVLQSL
;
A
#
# COMPACT_ATOMS: atom_id res chain seq x y z
N MET A 1 -3.81 5.93 31.37
CA MET A 1 -4.03 4.57 30.79
C MET A 1 -4.57 4.54 29.35
N ARG A 2 -4.88 5.67 28.66
CA ARG A 2 -5.40 5.65 27.28
C ARG A 2 -4.33 5.54 26.17
N LEU A 3 -3.09 5.90 26.49
CA LEU A 3 -1.94 5.87 25.58
C LEU A 3 -1.64 4.47 24.96
N PRO A 4 -1.65 3.35 25.71
CA PRO A 4 -1.38 2.04 25.11
C PRO A 4 -2.45 1.63 24.10
N ILE A 5 -3.71 1.99 24.32
CA ILE A 5 -4.82 1.63 23.43
C ILE A 5 -4.72 2.39 22.11
N ALA A 6 -4.38 3.69 22.16
CA ALA A 6 -4.17 4.49 20.97
C ALA A 6 -2.99 3.98 20.13
N LEU A 7 -1.88 3.59 20.77
CA LEU A 7 -0.73 3.00 20.10
C LEU A 7 -1.09 1.70 19.38
N VAL A 8 -1.84 0.80 20.04
CA VAL A 8 -2.30 -0.46 19.43
C VAL A 8 -3.20 -0.22 18.22
N HIS A 9 -4.12 0.76 18.30
CA HIS A 9 -4.99 1.11 17.18
C HIS A 9 -4.19 1.67 15.98
N VAL A 10 -3.28 2.61 16.22
CA VAL A 10 -2.44 3.18 15.16
C VAL A 10 -1.61 2.08 14.50
N LEU A 11 -1.03 1.19 15.30
CA LEU A 11 -0.21 0.08 14.80
C LEU A 11 -1.03 -0.85 13.90
N TRP A 12 -2.19 -1.31 14.35
CA TRP A 12 -2.99 -2.25 13.55
C TRP A 12 -3.59 -1.59 12.30
N VAL A 13 -4.06 -0.34 12.38
CA VAL A 13 -4.58 0.40 11.21
C VAL A 13 -3.48 0.62 10.17
N SER A 14 -2.27 1.01 10.59
CA SER A 14 -1.13 1.15 9.67
C SER A 14 -0.76 -0.17 9.00
N ALA A 15 -0.78 -1.29 9.73
CA ALA A 15 -0.51 -2.61 9.18
C ALA A 15 -1.55 -3.01 8.13
N VAL A 16 -2.83 -2.78 8.41
CA VAL A 16 -3.92 -3.03 7.45
C VAL A 16 -3.77 -2.16 6.20
N LEU A 17 -3.41 -0.88 6.36
CA LEU A 17 -3.20 0.03 5.23
C LEU A 17 -2.05 -0.44 4.33
N VAL A 18 -0.90 -0.80 4.90
CA VAL A 18 0.24 -1.33 4.13
C VAL A 18 -0.14 -2.62 3.41
N LEU A 19 -0.86 -3.53 4.08
CA LEU A 19 -1.33 -4.78 3.49
C LEU A 19 -2.32 -4.52 2.34
N ALA A 20 -3.23 -3.55 2.47
CA ALA A 20 -4.15 -3.17 1.41
C ALA A 20 -3.42 -2.60 0.18
N ILE A 21 -2.39 -1.77 0.38
CA ILE A 21 -1.56 -1.24 -0.71
C ILE A 21 -0.80 -2.38 -1.42
N MET A 22 -0.21 -3.31 -0.66
CA MET A 22 0.51 -4.47 -1.22
C MET A 22 -0.41 -5.37 -2.05
N ILE A 23 -1.61 -5.65 -1.54
CA ILE A 23 -2.62 -6.42 -2.27
C ILE A 23 -3.08 -5.65 -3.51
N GLY A 24 -3.32 -4.35 -3.41
CA GLY A 24 -3.68 -3.50 -4.54
C GLY A 24 -2.59 -3.41 -5.63
N ALA A 25 -1.32 -3.56 -5.24
CA ALA A 25 -0.19 -3.67 -6.16
C ALA A 25 -0.10 -5.06 -6.83
N ALA A 26 -0.52 -6.13 -6.14
CA ALA A 26 -0.48 -7.50 -6.66
C ALA A 26 -1.66 -7.86 -7.56
N ILE A 27 -2.86 -7.37 -7.27
CA ILE A 27 -4.07 -7.69 -8.03
C ILE A 27 -4.18 -6.78 -9.27
N GLY A 28 -4.30 -7.40 -10.44
CA GLY A 28 -4.51 -6.69 -11.70
C GLY A 28 -4.72 -7.63 -12.88
N GLU A 29 -4.74 -7.05 -14.08
CA GLU A 29 -5.08 -7.74 -15.34
C GLU A 29 -4.06 -8.83 -15.72
N THR A 30 -2.77 -8.56 -15.48
CA THR A 30 -1.72 -9.58 -15.56
C THR A 30 -1.55 -10.31 -14.23
N SER A 31 -1.49 -11.63 -14.27
CA SER A 31 -1.30 -12.46 -13.07
C SER A 31 0.16 -12.39 -12.60
N ILE A 32 0.46 -11.41 -11.76
CA ILE A 32 1.76 -11.25 -11.11
C ILE A 32 1.65 -11.83 -9.69
N SER A 33 2.54 -12.74 -9.33
CA SER A 33 2.53 -13.35 -8.00
C SER A 33 2.87 -12.31 -6.92
N LEU A 34 2.32 -12.47 -5.71
CA LEU A 34 2.66 -11.63 -4.56
C LEU A 34 4.18 -11.64 -4.27
N GLN A 35 4.84 -12.77 -4.53
CA GLN A 35 6.28 -12.91 -4.35
C GLN A 35 7.07 -11.99 -5.27
N VAL A 36 6.65 -11.84 -6.54
CA VAL A 36 7.26 -10.91 -7.49
C VAL A 36 7.09 -9.46 -7.01
N VAL A 37 5.91 -9.09 -6.51
CA VAL A 37 5.68 -7.74 -5.95
C VAL A 37 6.63 -7.44 -4.79
N PHE A 38 6.83 -8.38 -3.87
CA PHE A 38 7.80 -8.24 -2.78
C PHE A 38 9.24 -8.11 -3.31
N GLN A 39 9.63 -8.88 -4.31
CA GLN A 39 10.96 -8.79 -4.91
C GLN A 39 11.17 -7.46 -5.63
N VAL A 40 10.15 -6.95 -6.33
CA VAL A 40 10.18 -5.62 -6.96
C VAL A 40 10.34 -4.52 -5.91
N LEU A 41 9.55 -4.55 -4.84
CA LEU A 41 9.73 -3.61 -3.72
C LEU A 41 11.12 -3.74 -3.11
N ALA A 42 11.62 -4.96 -2.94
CA ALA A 42 12.94 -5.19 -2.36
C ALA A 42 14.08 -4.64 -3.22
N ASN A 43 13.97 -4.79 -4.54
CA ASN A 43 14.91 -4.20 -5.49
C ASN A 43 14.84 -2.68 -5.50
N LYS A 44 13.64 -2.09 -5.49
CA LYS A 44 13.49 -0.63 -5.59
C LYS A 44 13.77 0.11 -4.28
N LEU A 45 13.49 -0.50 -3.12
CA LEU A 45 13.72 0.11 -1.81
C LEU A 45 15.09 -0.21 -1.23
N TRP A 46 15.61 -1.43 -1.44
CA TRP A 46 16.84 -1.92 -0.82
C TRP A 46 17.90 -2.44 -1.79
N ALA A 47 17.70 -2.30 -3.11
CA ALA A 47 18.64 -2.80 -4.13
C ALA A 47 19.01 -4.29 -3.95
N ALA A 48 18.02 -5.12 -3.60
CA ALA A 48 18.21 -6.53 -3.26
C ALA A 48 18.73 -7.44 -4.39
N GLY A 49 18.77 -6.97 -5.65
CA GLY A 49 19.41 -7.66 -6.76
C GLY A 49 18.66 -8.88 -7.32
N TYR A 50 17.36 -9.02 -7.05
CA TYR A 50 16.56 -10.08 -7.65
C TYR A 50 16.45 -9.91 -9.17
N VAL A 51 16.61 -10.99 -9.92
CA VAL A 51 16.42 -10.99 -11.38
C VAL A 51 14.93 -11.08 -11.68
N LEU A 52 14.36 -10.00 -12.20
CA LEU A 52 12.94 -9.85 -12.54
C LEU A 52 12.80 -9.38 -13.98
N ASP A 53 11.65 -9.67 -14.60
CA ASP A 53 11.31 -9.09 -15.90
C ASP A 53 11.13 -7.56 -15.74
N PRO A 54 11.85 -6.73 -16.53
CA PRO A 54 11.70 -5.28 -16.51
C PRO A 54 10.26 -4.80 -16.72
N ILE A 55 9.45 -5.55 -17.47
CA ILE A 55 8.04 -5.21 -17.73
C ILE A 55 7.22 -5.37 -16.45
N ASP A 56 7.34 -6.51 -15.77
CA ASP A 56 6.62 -6.77 -14.51
C ASP A 56 7.05 -5.79 -13.41
N GLU A 57 8.36 -5.50 -13.32
CA GLU A 57 8.89 -4.52 -12.38
C GLU A 57 8.32 -3.12 -12.65
N GLY A 58 8.24 -2.73 -13.92
CA GLY A 58 7.65 -1.46 -14.34
C GLY A 58 6.15 -1.37 -14.02
N ILE A 59 5.39 -2.44 -14.29
CA ILE A 59 3.95 -2.53 -14.01
C ILE A 59 3.69 -2.40 -12.51
N VAL A 60 4.43 -3.15 -11.68
CA VAL A 60 4.25 -3.11 -10.23
C VAL A 60 4.63 -1.74 -9.67
N TRP A 61 5.81 -1.22 -10.01
CA TRP A 61 6.35 -0.01 -9.39
C TRP A 61 5.71 1.29 -9.90
N ASN A 62 5.59 1.46 -11.22
CA ASN A 62 5.16 2.74 -11.79
C ASN A 62 3.65 2.83 -11.99
N TYR A 63 2.97 1.70 -12.24
CA TYR A 63 1.54 1.69 -12.54
C TYR A 63 0.69 1.28 -11.33
N ARG A 64 0.87 0.06 -10.81
CA ARG A 64 -0.03 -0.48 -9.78
C ARG A 64 0.18 0.15 -8.41
N LEU A 65 1.44 0.30 -7.99
CA LEU A 65 1.78 0.89 -6.70
C LEU A 65 1.33 2.35 -6.62
N THR A 66 1.64 3.16 -7.65
CA THR A 66 1.20 4.56 -7.73
C THR A 66 -0.32 4.69 -7.62
N ARG A 67 -1.06 3.85 -8.35
CA ARG A 67 -2.54 3.82 -8.28
C ARG A 67 -3.05 3.49 -6.87
N ALA A 68 -2.46 2.49 -6.21
CA ALA A 68 -2.84 2.10 -4.86
C ALA A 68 -2.58 3.22 -3.83
N ILE A 69 -1.46 3.93 -3.96
CA ILE A 69 -1.12 5.07 -3.09
C ILE A 69 -2.12 6.22 -3.29
N VAL A 70 -2.45 6.56 -4.54
CA VAL A 70 -3.45 7.61 -4.82
C VAL A 70 -4.82 7.22 -4.25
N ALA A 71 -5.25 5.97 -4.41
CA ALA A 71 -6.49 5.48 -3.84
C ALA A 71 -6.51 5.58 -2.30
N ALA A 72 -5.41 5.25 -1.63
CA ALA A 72 -5.26 5.41 -0.19
C ALA A 72 -5.36 6.88 0.25
N ALA A 73 -4.71 7.80 -0.49
CA ALA A 73 -4.77 9.23 -0.22
C ALA A 73 -6.19 9.80 -0.39
N CYS A 74 -6.89 9.43 -1.48
CA CYS A 74 -8.27 9.82 -1.71
C CYS A 74 -9.20 9.29 -0.60
N GLY A 75 -9.05 8.02 -0.21
CA GLY A 75 -9.83 7.42 0.87
C GLY A 75 -9.60 8.12 2.21
N ALA A 76 -8.36 8.47 2.54
CA ALA A 76 -8.03 9.24 3.73
C ALA A 76 -8.68 10.62 3.72
N GLY A 77 -8.64 11.33 2.58
CA GLY A 77 -9.29 12.62 2.42
C GLY A 77 -10.80 12.56 2.63
N LEU A 78 -11.47 11.58 2.03
CA LEU A 78 -12.91 11.36 2.21
C LEU A 78 -13.27 11.00 3.65
N ALA A 79 -12.47 10.17 4.32
CA ALA A 79 -12.67 9.80 5.72
C ALA A 79 -12.55 11.03 6.65
N ILE A 80 -11.55 11.89 6.41
CA ILE A 80 -11.36 13.13 7.16
C ILE A 80 -12.55 14.07 6.95
N CYS A 81 -12.97 14.31 5.71
CA CYS A 81 -14.15 15.13 5.41
C CYS A 81 -15.41 14.57 6.09
N GLY A 82 -15.59 13.25 6.09
CA GLY A 82 -16.70 12.59 6.76
C GLY A 82 -16.71 12.81 8.28
N VAL A 83 -15.55 12.70 8.94
CA VAL A 83 -15.44 12.96 10.39
C VAL A 83 -15.70 14.43 10.71
N VAL A 84 -15.17 15.35 9.91
CA VAL A 84 -15.40 16.80 10.08
C VAL A 84 -16.90 17.11 9.98
N LEU A 85 -17.58 16.65 8.93
CA LEU A 85 -19.01 16.91 8.73
C LEU A 85 -19.90 16.26 9.80
N GLN A 86 -19.47 15.15 10.40
CA GLN A 86 -20.18 14.51 11.52
C GLN A 86 -19.95 15.19 12.88
N SER A 87 -18.93 16.05 12.97
CA SER A 87 -18.56 16.75 14.20
C SER A 87 -19.07 18.20 14.24
N LEU A 88 -19.64 18.69 13.13
CA LEU A 88 -20.36 19.97 13.02
C LEU A 88 -21.84 19.76 13.35
#